data_AF-A0A6L2QBM7-F1
#
_entry.id   AF-A0A6L2QBM7-F1
#
_cell.length_a   1.000
_cell.length_b   1.000
_cell.length_c   1.000
_cell.angle_alpha   90.00
_cell.angle_beta   90.00
_cell.angle_gamma   90.00
#
_symmetry.space_group_name_H-M   'P 1'
#
loop_
_entity.id
_entity.type
_entity.pdbx_description
1 polymer ?
#
loop_
_entity_poly.entity_id
_entity_poly.type
_entity_poly.pdbx_seq_one_letter_code
_entity_poly.pdbx_strand_id
1 'polypeptide(L)'
;RLFGKAWREEWVVLYEDSTLAWFKEKGRLEPEGSLVVKEAPEMMAVSQWTLRIPGRPDLPSGCHVVQLMAFGTRRRDKVHWLLAQSEEEVNDWMTAISNTLPPPPQPPKPPDDKITQRPLDPVNPRLPPVPYY
;
A
#
# COMPACT_ATOMS: atom_id res chain seq x y z
N ARG A 1 19.40 -29.16 16.81
CA ARG A 1 19.26 -27.68 16.69
C ARG A 1 17.97 -27.45 15.89
N LEU A 2 16.92 -26.92 16.53
CA LEU A 2 15.52 -26.90 16.02
C LEU A 2 15.08 -25.51 15.52
N PHE A 3 15.95 -24.81 14.81
CA PHE A 3 15.54 -23.63 14.03
C PHE A 3 15.65 -24.02 12.56
N GLY A 4 14.50 -24.19 11.90
CA GLY A 4 14.42 -24.47 10.46
C GLY A 4 15.11 -23.35 9.67
N LYS A 5 15.87 -23.73 8.65
CA LYS A 5 16.79 -22.87 7.87
C LYS A 5 16.15 -21.69 7.10
N ALA A 6 14.85 -21.40 7.27
CA ALA A 6 14.12 -20.46 6.41
C ALA A 6 13.95 -19.06 7.00
N TRP A 7 13.87 -18.94 8.33
CA TRP A 7 13.58 -17.67 9.01
C TRP A 7 14.78 -17.20 9.82
N ARG A 8 15.03 -15.90 9.81
CA ARG A 8 16.09 -15.23 10.56
C ARG A 8 15.56 -13.89 11.05
N GLU A 9 15.97 -13.50 12.25
CA GLU A 9 15.65 -12.19 12.80
C GLU A 9 16.51 -11.13 12.10
N GLU A 10 15.86 -10.04 11.68
CA GLU A 10 16.49 -8.94 10.94
C GLU A 10 15.95 -7.61 11.44
N TRP A 11 16.78 -6.58 11.39
CA TRP A 11 16.38 -5.21 11.65
C TRP A 11 15.79 -4.60 10.38
N VAL A 12 14.48 -4.39 10.34
CA VAL A 12 13.77 -3.84 9.18
C VAL A 12 13.52 -2.35 9.37
N VAL A 13 13.76 -1.57 8.33
CA VAL A 13 13.55 -0.12 8.28
C VAL A 13 12.72 0.22 7.06
N LEU A 14 11.64 0.99 7.26
CA LEU A 14 10.90 1.66 6.20
C LEU A 14 11.34 3.13 6.13
N TYR A 15 11.81 3.54 4.95
CA TYR A 15 12.18 4.92 4.66
C TYR A 15 11.02 5.69 4.02
N GLU A 16 11.09 7.02 4.06
CA GLU A 16 10.06 7.93 3.54
C GLU A 16 9.83 7.78 2.03
N ASP A 17 10.83 7.30 1.29
CA ASP A 17 10.74 7.05 -0.15
C ASP A 17 10.05 5.71 -0.50
N SER A 18 9.42 5.07 0.49
CA SER A 18 8.83 3.72 0.45
C SER A 18 9.85 2.61 0.28
N THR A 19 11.13 2.84 0.54
CA THR A 19 12.14 1.77 0.58
C THR A 19 11.98 0.97 1.88
N LEU A 20 11.72 -0.32 1.76
CA LEU A 20 11.75 -1.28 2.85
C LEU A 20 13.09 -2.04 2.77
N ALA A 21 13.97 -1.82 3.74
CA ALA A 21 15.29 -2.45 3.80
C ALA A 21 15.47 -3.24 5.09
N TRP A 22 16.21 -4.33 5.04
CA TRP A 22 16.53 -5.15 6.21
C TRP A 22 18.04 -5.31 6.38
N PHE A 23 18.45 -5.33 7.64
CA PHE A 23 19.83 -5.36 8.07
C PHE A 23 20.00 -6.48 9.09
N LYS A 24 21.16 -7.15 9.04
CA LYS A 24 21.49 -8.20 10.00
C LYS A 24 21.42 -7.74 11.46
N GLU A 25 21.74 -6.48 11.71
CA GLU A 25 21.72 -5.86 13.03
C GLU A 25 21.56 -4.34 12.93
N LYS A 26 21.05 -3.74 14.01
CA LYS A 26 20.87 -2.29 14.11
C LYS A 26 22.23 -1.56 14.02
N GLY A 27 22.29 -0.52 13.20
CA GLY A 27 23.50 0.31 13.05
C GLY A 27 24.46 -0.11 11.93
N ARG A 28 24.15 -1.18 11.19
CA ARG A 28 24.83 -1.48 9.92
C ARG A 28 24.52 -0.41 8.87
N LEU A 29 25.53 -0.05 8.09
CA LEU A 29 25.37 0.89 6.96
C LEU A 29 24.84 0.19 5.70
N GLU A 30 25.15 -1.10 5.52
CA GLU A 30 24.78 -1.86 4.33
C GLU A 30 23.61 -2.80 4.63
N PRO A 31 22.50 -2.70 3.88
CA PRO A 31 21.38 -3.62 4.00
C PRO A 31 21.71 -4.98 3.38
N GLU A 32 21.19 -6.03 4.00
CA GLU A 32 21.19 -7.39 3.43
C GLU A 32 20.28 -7.48 2.20
N GLY A 33 19.27 -6.61 2.14
CA GLY A 33 18.46 -6.41 0.96
C GLY A 33 17.45 -5.29 1.17
N SER A 34 16.82 -4.91 0.07
CA SER A 34 15.77 -3.89 0.06
C SER A 34 14.80 -4.10 -1.09
N LEU A 35 13.63 -3.48 -0.96
CA LEU A 35 12.65 -3.33 -2.01
C LEU A 35 11.98 -1.96 -1.90
N VAL A 36 11.44 -1.46 -3.00
CA VAL A 36 10.74 -0.16 -3.04
C VAL A 36 9.25 -0.43 -3.19
N VAL A 37 8.49 -0.26 -2.11
CA VAL A 37 7.08 -0.69 -2.03
C VAL A 37 6.20 0.02 -3.05
N LYS A 38 6.41 1.33 -3.25
CA LYS A 38 5.67 2.13 -4.23
C LYS A 38 5.86 1.69 -5.68
N GLU A 39 6.88 0.90 -6.00
CA GLU A 39 7.05 0.36 -7.35
C GLU A 39 6.03 -0.74 -7.67
N ALA A 40 5.45 -1.39 -6.65
CA ALA A 40 4.52 -2.49 -6.81
C ALA A 40 3.58 -2.66 -5.60
N PRO A 41 2.82 -1.61 -5.21
CA PRO A 41 1.94 -1.68 -4.04
C PRO A 41 0.86 -2.76 -4.19
N GLU A 42 0.43 -3.06 -5.41
CA GLU A 42 -0.54 -4.11 -5.70
C GLU A 42 -0.01 -5.53 -5.47
N MET A 43 1.30 -5.71 -5.34
CA MET A 43 1.94 -7.01 -5.10
C MET A 43 2.27 -7.25 -3.63
N MET A 44 1.52 -6.60 -2.73
CA MET A 44 1.57 -6.86 -1.30
C MET A 44 0.41 -7.75 -0.86
N ALA A 45 0.70 -8.67 0.05
CA ALA A 45 -0.34 -9.45 0.73
C ALA A 45 0.02 -9.58 2.21
N VAL A 46 -0.99 -9.44 3.07
CA VAL A 46 -0.81 -9.53 4.53
C VAL A 46 -1.81 -10.49 5.15
N SER A 47 -1.40 -11.09 6.26
CA SER A 47 -2.23 -11.98 7.06
C SER A 47 -2.87 -13.08 6.19
N GLN A 48 -4.18 -13.29 6.29
CA GLN A 48 -4.91 -14.29 5.50
C GLN A 48 -4.76 -14.13 3.97
N TRP A 49 -4.46 -12.94 3.46
CA TRP A 49 -4.27 -12.72 2.02
C TRP A 49 -3.01 -13.42 1.48
N THR A 50 -2.03 -13.66 2.34
CA THR A 50 -0.80 -14.40 1.99
C THR A 50 -1.06 -15.85 1.59
N LEU A 51 -2.20 -16.43 1.98
CA LEU A 51 -2.59 -17.80 1.62
C LEU A 51 -2.76 -17.99 0.11
N ARG A 52 -2.97 -16.91 -0.63
CA ARG A 52 -3.13 -16.93 -2.08
C ARG A 52 -1.80 -16.89 -2.83
N ILE A 53 -0.69 -16.65 -2.13
CA ILE A 53 0.63 -16.48 -2.74
C ILE A 53 1.35 -17.84 -2.76
N PRO A 54 1.75 -18.34 -3.94
CA PRO A 54 2.45 -19.62 -4.06
C PRO A 54 3.85 -19.55 -3.45
N GLY A 55 4.41 -20.71 -3.08
CA GLY A 55 5.79 -20.79 -2.57
C GLY A 55 5.96 -20.20 -1.16
N ARG A 56 4.88 -20.15 -0.38
CA ARG A 56 4.92 -19.70 1.01
C ARG A 56 5.80 -20.61 1.86
N PRO A 57 6.74 -20.04 2.65
CA PRO A 57 7.55 -20.82 3.59
C PRO A 57 6.71 -21.33 4.77
N ASP A 58 7.13 -22.47 5.34
CA ASP A 58 6.56 -22.95 6.60
C ASP A 58 6.86 -21.98 7.74
N LEU A 59 5.85 -21.68 8.55
CA LEU A 59 5.99 -20.74 9.66
C LEU A 59 6.74 -21.38 10.84
N PRO A 60 7.55 -20.61 11.59
CA PRO A 60 8.13 -21.08 12.85
C PRO A 60 7.03 -21.50 13.85
N SER A 61 7.37 -22.40 14.77
CA SER A 61 6.44 -22.84 15.81
C SER A 61 5.96 -21.67 16.67
N GLY A 62 4.64 -21.59 16.89
CA GLY A 62 4.02 -20.50 17.66
C GLY A 62 3.73 -19.23 16.86
N CYS A 63 4.14 -19.16 15.60
CA CYS A 63 3.77 -18.09 14.70
C CYS A 63 2.53 -18.45 13.88
N HIS A 64 1.75 -17.43 13.52
CA HIS A 64 0.47 -17.58 12.84
C HIS A 64 0.45 -16.78 11.54
N VAL A 65 -0.43 -17.20 10.62
CA VAL A 65 -0.59 -16.53 9.32
C VAL A 65 -0.93 -15.05 9.47
N VAL A 66 -1.62 -14.65 10.54
CA VAL A 66 -1.97 -13.26 10.81
C VAL A 66 -0.76 -12.34 10.97
N GLN A 67 0.40 -12.86 11.37
CA GLN A 67 1.67 -12.13 11.51
C GLN A 67 2.47 -12.04 10.20
N LEU A 68 2.02 -12.68 9.12
CA LEU A 68 2.79 -12.82 7.88
C LEU A 68 2.52 -11.68 6.90
N MET A 69 3.58 -11.18 6.28
CA MET A 69 3.54 -10.20 5.19
C MET A 69 4.36 -10.71 4.00
N ALA A 70 3.86 -10.47 2.79
CA ALA A 70 4.50 -10.86 1.54
C ALA A 70 4.60 -9.66 0.60
N PHE A 71 5.78 -9.46 0.01
CA PHE A 71 6.08 -8.36 -0.89
C PHE A 71 6.66 -8.89 -2.20
N GLY A 72 5.96 -8.67 -3.31
CA GLY A 72 6.45 -8.96 -4.66
C GLY A 72 7.23 -7.78 -5.27
N THR A 73 8.02 -8.07 -6.30
CA THR A 73 8.75 -7.05 -7.08
C THR A 73 8.52 -7.26 -8.58
N ARG A 74 8.29 -6.18 -9.35
CA ARG A 74 7.98 -6.28 -10.79
C ARG A 74 9.11 -6.84 -11.64
N ARG A 75 10.35 -6.75 -11.15
CA ARG A 75 11.56 -7.04 -11.93
C ARG A 75 12.13 -8.43 -11.72
N ARG A 76 11.79 -9.13 -10.64
CA ARG A 76 12.53 -10.33 -10.20
C ARG A 76 11.66 -11.55 -9.91
N ASP A 77 10.35 -11.49 -10.14
CA ASP A 77 9.37 -12.55 -9.81
C ASP A 77 9.64 -13.20 -8.45
N LYS A 78 10.14 -12.40 -7.50
CA LYS A 78 10.59 -12.83 -6.20
C LYS A 78 9.68 -12.24 -5.16
N VAL A 79 9.18 -13.11 -4.28
CA VAL A 79 8.40 -12.74 -3.11
C VAL A 79 9.33 -12.71 -1.90
N HIS A 80 9.30 -11.58 -1.20
CA HIS A 80 9.96 -11.39 0.08
C HIS A 80 8.94 -11.62 1.19
N TRP A 81 9.26 -12.54 2.10
CA TRP A 81 8.40 -12.91 3.21
C TRP A 81 8.94 -12.30 4.50
N LEU A 82 8.11 -11.53 5.19
CA LEU A 82 8.40 -10.92 6.48
C LEU A 82 7.41 -11.45 7.51
N LEU A 83 7.89 -11.71 8.72
CA LEU A 83 7.07 -12.20 9.82
C LEU A 83 7.20 -11.22 10.98
N ALA A 84 6.09 -10.60 11.35
CA ALA A 84 6.01 -9.71 12.50
C ALA A 84 5.89 -10.50 13.82
N GLN A 85 6.15 -9.84 14.94
CA GLN A 85 6.01 -10.43 16.27
C GLN A 85 4.53 -10.56 16.67
N SER A 86 3.64 -9.71 16.16
CA SER A 86 2.21 -9.75 16.46
C SER A 86 1.37 -9.28 15.26
N GLU A 87 0.07 -9.55 15.30
CA GLU A 87 -0.89 -9.00 14.34
C GLU A 87 -0.99 -7.47 14.43
N GLU A 88 -0.88 -6.92 15.64
CA GLU A 88 -0.83 -5.47 15.87
C GLU A 88 0.35 -4.83 15.12
N GLU A 89 1.52 -5.45 15.21
CA GLU A 89 2.71 -4.96 14.49
C GLU A 89 2.51 -5.02 12.97
N VAL A 90 1.81 -6.04 12.43
CA VAL A 90 1.44 -6.05 11.00
C VAL A 90 0.59 -4.84 10.64
N ASN A 91 -0.39 -4.47 11.48
CA ASN A 91 -1.23 -3.30 11.24
C ASN A 91 -0.44 -1.99 11.30
N ASP A 92 0.50 -1.88 12.24
CA ASP A 92 1.40 -0.73 12.33
C ASP A 92 2.29 -0.61 11.09
N TRP A 93 2.88 -1.72 10.63
CA TRP A 93 3.65 -1.76 9.40
C TRP A 93 2.81 -1.36 8.18
N MET A 94 1.58 -1.87 8.05
CA MET A 94 0.69 -1.53 6.95
C MET A 94 0.27 -0.07 6.96
N THR A 95 0.05 0.51 8.14
CA THR A 95 -0.24 1.93 8.30
C THR A 95 0.96 2.78 7.89
N ALA A 96 2.16 2.43 8.37
CA ALA A 96 3.40 3.13 8.03
C ALA A 96 3.69 3.05 6.53
N ILE A 97 3.55 1.88 5.91
CA ILE A 97 3.72 1.69 4.46
C ILE A 97 2.74 2.57 3.70
N SER A 98 1.45 2.54 4.07
CA SER A 98 0.41 3.33 3.40
C SER A 98 0.71 4.83 3.44
N ASN A 99 1.29 5.32 4.53
CA ASN A 99 1.69 6.72 4.68
C ASN A 99 2.88 7.13 3.79
N THR A 100 3.69 6.17 3.34
CA THR A 100 4.79 6.44 2.41
C THR A 100 4.35 6.38 0.94
N LEU A 101 3.17 5.82 0.65
CA LEU A 101 2.67 5.73 -0.72
C LEU A 101 2.13 7.08 -1.18
N PRO A 102 2.35 7.46 -2.46
CA PRO A 102 1.78 8.69 -2.99
C PRO A 102 0.26 8.64 -2.92
N PRO A 103 -0.41 9.77 -2.65
CA PRO A 103 -1.87 9.82 -2.66
C PRO A 103 -2.37 9.37 -4.04
N PRO A 104 -3.50 8.65 -4.10
CA PRO A 104 -4.08 8.24 -5.36
C PRO A 104 -4.30 9.49 -6.25
N PRO A 105 -4.08 9.38 -7.57
CA PRO A 105 -4.29 10.50 -8.48
C PRO A 105 -5.73 11.00 -8.31
N GLN A 106 -5.89 12.28 -7.96
CA GLN A 106 -7.22 12.86 -7.83
C GLN A 106 -7.91 12.79 -9.20
N PRO A 107 -9.19 12.38 -9.26
CA PRO A 107 -9.94 12.47 -10.50
C PRO A 107 -9.90 13.92 -11.01
N PRO A 108 -9.85 14.13 -12.34
CA PRO A 108 -9.84 15.46 -12.91
C PRO A 108 -11.02 16.25 -12.33
N LYS A 109 -10.73 17.39 -11.68
CA LYS A 109 -11.77 18.30 -11.21
C LYS A 109 -12.63 18.66 -12.44
N PRO A 110 -13.97 18.56 -12.35
CA PRO A 110 -14.82 19.07 -13.41
C PRO A 110 -14.40 20.52 -13.71
N PRO A 111 -14.36 20.93 -14.99
CA PRO A 111 -14.02 22.30 -15.33
C PRO A 111 -14.91 23.25 -14.52
N ASP A 112 -14.25 24.19 -13.82
CA ASP A 112 -14.87 25.31 -13.13
C ASP A 112 -15.63 26.11 -14.20
N ASP A 113 -16.93 25.86 -14.34
CA ASP A 113 -17.81 26.73 -15.13
C ASP A 113 -17.79 28.09 -14.42
N LYS A 114 -16.87 28.95 -14.85
CA LYS A 114 -16.89 30.37 -14.53
C LYS A 114 -18.28 30.86 -14.87
N ILE A 115 -19.06 31.10 -13.83
CA ILE A 115 -20.32 31.83 -13.86
C ILE A 115 -20.00 33.20 -14.44
N THR A 116 -20.02 33.29 -15.76
CA THR A 116 -20.10 34.55 -16.47
C THR A 116 -21.49 35.04 -16.17
N GLN A 117 -21.61 35.92 -15.17
CA GLN A 117 -22.79 36.74 -14.97
C GLN A 117 -23.01 37.49 -16.29
N ARG A 118 -23.91 36.96 -17.13
CA ARG A 118 -24.50 37.74 -18.22
C ARG A 118 -25.19 38.94 -17.57
N PRO A 119 -24.97 40.17 -18.05
CA PRO A 119 -25.78 41.31 -17.65
C PRO A 119 -27.26 40.95 -17.85
N LEU A 120 -28.09 41.23 -16.84
CA LEU A 120 -29.54 41.08 -16.92
C LEU A 120 -30.06 42.09 -17.96
N ASP A 121 -30.34 41.64 -19.18
CA ASP A 121 -31.16 42.40 -20.12
C ASP A 121 -32.60 42.47 -19.57
N PRO A 122 -33.15 43.66 -19.27
CA PRO A 122 -34.52 43.79 -18.85
C PRO A 122 -35.37 43.90 -20.11
N VAL A 123 -35.90 42.77 -20.59
CA VAL A 123 -37.15 42.64 -21.36
C VAL A 123 -37.20 41.23 -21.94
N ASN A 124 -37.86 40.31 -21.24
CA ASN A 124 -38.74 39.34 -21.89
C ASN A 124 -39.73 38.75 -20.86
N PRO A 125 -41.05 39.00 -20.96
CA PRO A 125 -42.02 38.41 -20.06
C PRO A 125 -42.04 36.89 -20.22
N ARG A 126 -41.80 36.17 -19.13
CA ARG A 126 -41.89 34.70 -19.05
C ARG A 126 -43.24 34.22 -19.58
N LEU A 127 -43.24 33.47 -20.68
CA LEU A 127 -44.40 32.64 -21.04
C LEU A 127 -44.47 31.45 -20.07
N PRO A 128 -45.66 31.08 -19.55
CA PRO A 128 -45.80 29.92 -18.69
C PRO A 128 -45.55 28.62 -19.49
N PRO A 129 -44.99 27.58 -18.85
CA PRO A 129 -44.72 26.31 -19.52
C PRO A 129 -46.01 25.58 -19.89
N VAL A 130 -46.04 25.01 -21.10
CA VAL A 130 -47.14 24.19 -21.62
C VAL A 130 -47.07 22.79 -20.99
N PRO A 131 -48.18 22.23 -20.45
CA PRO A 131 -48.20 20.85 -19.98
C PRO A 131 -48.21 19.89 -21.18
N TYR A 132 -47.33 18.90 -21.18
CA TYR A 132 -47.44 17.74 -22.05
C TYR A 132 -48.43 16.74 -21.42
N TYR A 133 -49.41 16.27 -22.22
CA TYR A 133 -50.27 15.13 -21.89
C TYR A 133 -49.51 13.82 -22.10
#